data_AF-A0A957UZN2-F1
#
_entry.id   AF-A0A957UZN2-F1
#
_cell.length_a   1.000
_cell.length_b   1.000
_cell.length_c   1.000
_cell.angle_alpha   90.00
_cell.angle_beta   90.00
_cell.angle_gamma   90.00
#
_symmetry.space_group_name_H-M   'P 1'
#
loop_
_entity.id
_entity.type
_entity.pdbx_description
1 polymer ?
#
loop_
_entity_poly.entity_id
_entity_poly.type
_entity_poly.pdbx_seq_one_letter_code
_entity_poly.pdbx_strand_id
1 'polypeptide(L)'
;EFLGKFRSDPTAPGINYEPIHDTRDDRVRTVRIDRAYRAVMLHPNMGADYVLVWVDHHDEAMAWAKNKLFPVHPATGAIQVLDLELV
;
A
#
# COMPACT_ATOMS: atom_id res chain seq x y z
N GLU A 1 -2.86 17.38 5.72
CA GLU A 1 -3.90 16.91 6.68
C GLU A 1 -4.07 15.38 6.71
N PHE A 2 -3.98 14.68 5.56
CA PHE A 2 -4.15 13.21 5.45
C PHE A 2 -3.45 12.40 6.55
N LEU A 3 -2.13 12.54 6.74
CA LEU A 3 -1.37 11.74 7.70
C LEU A 3 -1.92 11.85 9.14
N GLY A 4 -2.42 13.02 9.53
CA GLY A 4 -3.04 13.20 10.85
C GLY A 4 -4.34 12.40 10.99
N LYS A 5 -5.22 12.50 9.99
CA LYS A 5 -6.50 11.76 9.93
C LYS A 5 -6.28 10.25 9.87
N PHE A 6 -5.32 9.82 9.05
CA PHE A 6 -4.96 8.42 8.90
C PHE A 6 -4.43 7.83 10.22
N ARG A 7 -3.57 8.56 10.94
CA ARG A 7 -3.05 8.11 12.24
C ARG A 7 -4.10 8.09 13.34
N SER A 8 -5.11 8.97 13.28
CA SER A 8 -6.20 8.94 14.26
C SER A 8 -7.16 7.79 14.02
N ASP A 9 -7.52 7.53 12.76
CA ASP A 9 -8.39 6.41 12.38
C ASP A 9 -8.18 6.05 10.90
N PRO A 10 -7.44 4.98 10.59
CA PRO A 10 -7.17 4.56 9.22
C PRO A 10 -8.40 3.94 8.54
N THR A 11 -9.45 3.60 9.30
CA THR A 11 -10.70 3.00 8.79
C THR A 11 -11.80 4.03 8.57
N ALA A 12 -11.53 5.31 8.86
CA ALA A 12 -12.50 6.37 8.69
C ALA A 12 -13.04 6.40 7.23
N PRO A 13 -14.35 6.65 7.02
CA PRO A 13 -14.98 6.51 5.70
C PRO A 13 -14.33 7.31 4.57
N GLY A 14 -13.68 8.44 4.87
CA GLY A 14 -13.00 9.27 3.88
C GLY A 14 -11.59 8.81 3.49
N ILE A 15 -11.03 7.82 4.18
CA ILE A 15 -9.72 7.23 3.88
C ILE A 15 -9.84 6.22 2.74
N ASN A 16 -11.02 5.63 2.50
CA ASN A 16 -11.25 4.59 1.49
C ASN A 16 -10.15 3.52 1.53
N TYR A 17 -10.03 2.87 2.69
CA TYR A 17 -9.04 1.85 2.94
C TYR A 17 -9.43 0.55 2.26
N GLU A 18 -8.86 0.28 1.10
CA GLU A 18 -9.32 -0.81 0.21
C GLU A 18 -8.18 -1.76 -0.17
N PRO A 19 -8.43 -3.09 -0.18
CA PRO A 19 -7.54 -4.02 -0.87
C PRO A 19 -7.54 -3.72 -2.37
N ILE A 20 -6.38 -3.87 -3.00
CA ILE A 20 -6.31 -3.83 -4.46
C ILE A 20 -6.59 -5.25 -4.98
N HIS A 21 -7.53 -5.36 -5.91
CA HIS A 21 -7.81 -6.62 -6.60
C HIS A 21 -6.63 -7.03 -7.50
N ASP A 22 -6.41 -8.34 -7.65
CA ASP A 22 -5.34 -8.92 -8.47
C ASP A 22 -3.90 -8.52 -8.06
N THR A 23 -3.67 -8.14 -6.81
CA THR A 23 -2.30 -7.96 -6.32
C THR A 23 -1.59 -9.29 -6.15
N ARG A 24 -0.26 -9.26 -6.30
CA ARG A 24 0.59 -10.39 -5.96
C ARG A 24 0.86 -10.51 -4.46
N ASP A 25 0.71 -9.42 -3.71
CA ASP A 25 0.94 -9.35 -2.26
C ASP A 25 -0.35 -8.93 -1.54
N ASP A 26 -0.90 -9.84 -0.73
CA ASP A 26 -2.17 -9.69 -0.01
C ASP A 26 -2.14 -8.62 1.09
N ARG A 27 -0.95 -8.12 1.44
CA ARG A 27 -0.76 -7.03 2.42
C ARG A 27 -0.92 -5.65 1.80
N VAL A 28 -0.98 -5.54 0.48
CA VAL A 28 -1.06 -4.26 -0.23
C VAL A 28 -2.46 -3.67 -0.12
N ARG A 29 -2.53 -2.41 0.29
CA ARG A 29 -3.75 -1.62 0.45
C ARG A 29 -3.59 -0.27 -0.22
N THR A 30 -4.68 0.29 -0.71
CA THR A 30 -4.72 1.70 -1.14
C THR A 30 -5.54 2.52 -0.18
N VAL A 31 -5.11 3.76 0.01
CA VAL A 31 -5.82 4.75 0.79
C VAL A 31 -5.87 6.06 0.03
N ARG A 32 -6.96 6.78 0.24
CA ARG A 32 -7.24 8.07 -0.38
C ARG A 32 -6.53 9.19 0.37
N ILE A 33 -5.72 9.95 -0.36
CA ILE A 33 -5.18 11.21 0.13
C ILE A 33 -6.18 12.33 -0.15
N ASP A 34 -6.65 12.40 -1.41
CA ASP A 34 -7.67 13.33 -1.88
C ASP A 34 -8.44 12.76 -3.09
N ARG A 35 -9.00 13.60 -3.96
CA ARG A 35 -9.72 13.12 -5.16
C ARG A 35 -8.80 12.56 -6.24
N ALA A 36 -7.58 13.05 -6.36
CA ALA A 36 -6.65 12.70 -7.44
C ALA A 36 -5.65 11.63 -7.00
N TYR A 37 -5.19 11.68 -5.75
CA TYR A 37 -4.08 10.89 -5.28
C TYR A 37 -4.47 9.73 -4.36
N ARG A 38 -3.78 8.62 -4.54
CA ARG A 38 -3.80 7.44 -3.69
C ARG A 38 -2.41 7.18 -3.11
N ALA A 39 -2.38 6.73 -1.86
CA ALA A 39 -1.21 6.14 -1.25
C ALA A 39 -1.33 4.61 -1.31
N VAL A 40 -0.24 3.95 -1.68
CA VAL A 40 -0.09 2.49 -1.60
C VAL A 40 0.63 2.16 -0.30
N MET A 41 0.04 1.24 0.44
CA MET A 41 0.46 0.89 1.78
C MET A 41 0.64 -0.61 1.92
N LEU A 42 1.61 -1.00 2.74
CA LEU A 42 1.71 -2.35 3.27
C LEU A 42 1.12 -2.37 4.66
N HIS A 43 0.14 -3.26 4.85
CA HIS A 43 -0.41 -3.58 6.15
C HIS A 43 -0.15 -5.06 6.43
N PRO A 44 0.83 -5.38 7.29
CA PRO A 44 1.15 -6.76 7.63
C PRO A 44 -0.07 -7.48 8.21
N ASN A 45 -0.13 -8.81 8.00
CA ASN A 45 -1.23 -9.64 8.48
C ASN A 45 -1.31 -9.72 10.02
N MET A 46 -0.23 -9.35 10.72
CA MET A 46 -0.17 -9.24 12.17
C MET A 46 0.49 -7.91 12.56
N GLY A 47 -0.09 -7.23 13.54
CA GLY A 47 0.38 -5.93 14.02
C GLY A 47 -0.50 -4.77 13.55
N ALA A 48 -0.14 -3.56 13.99
CA ALA A 48 -0.83 -2.31 13.65
C ALA A 48 0.05 -1.36 12.83
N ASP A 49 1.19 -1.85 12.35
CA ASP A 49 2.17 -1.05 11.63
C ASP A 49 1.78 -0.91 10.15
N TYR A 50 2.05 0.28 9.62
CA TYR A 50 1.73 0.65 8.26
C TYR A 50 2.99 1.18 7.58
N VAL A 51 3.30 0.66 6.38
CA VAL A 51 4.42 1.18 5.58
C VAL A 51 3.87 1.85 4.33
N LEU A 52 4.10 3.14 4.19
CA LEU A 52 3.83 3.87 2.95
C LEU A 52 4.92 3.53 1.93
N VAL A 53 4.54 2.95 0.79
CA VAL A 53 5.50 2.50 -0.23
C VAL A 53 5.43 3.30 -1.53
N TRP A 54 4.30 3.93 -1.83
CA TRP A 54 4.13 4.73 -3.04
C TRP A 54 2.99 5.75 -2.89
N VAL A 55 3.07 6.84 -3.64
CA VAL A 55 1.98 7.83 -3.79
C VAL A 55 1.90 8.24 -5.24
N ASP A 56 0.72 8.16 -5.83
CA ASP A 56 0.48 8.57 -7.20
C ASP A 56 -0.99 8.91 -7.46
N HIS A 57 -1.31 9.29 -8.69
CA HIS A 57 -2.67 9.39 -9.18
C HIS A 57 -3.41 8.04 -9.08
N HIS A 58 -4.73 8.11 -9.07
CA HIS A 58 -5.61 6.99 -8.73
C HIS A 58 -5.26 5.68 -9.46
N ASP A 59 -5.24 5.73 -10.79
CA ASP A 59 -5.11 4.52 -11.61
C ASP A 59 -3.65 4.07 -11.68
N GLU A 60 -2.72 5.03 -11.67
CA GLU A 60 -1.28 4.83 -11.69
C GLU A 60 -0.79 4.14 -10.42
N ALA A 61 -1.29 4.55 -9.26
CA ALA A 61 -0.97 3.90 -7.98
C ALA A 61 -1.46 2.45 -7.95
N MET A 62 -2.67 2.19 -8.46
CA MET A 62 -3.22 0.84 -8.56
C MET A 62 -2.42 -0.02 -9.55
N ALA A 63 -2.11 0.51 -10.73
CA ALA A 63 -1.34 -0.17 -11.75
C ALA A 63 0.08 -0.51 -11.26
N TRP A 64 0.75 0.45 -10.62
CA TRP A 64 2.08 0.27 -10.03
C TRP A 64 2.08 -0.87 -9.00
N ALA A 65 1.07 -0.91 -8.13
CA ALA A 65 1.00 -1.86 -7.03
C ALA A 65 0.68 -3.31 -7.47
N LYS A 66 -0.05 -3.49 -8.57
CA LYS A 66 -0.59 -4.78 -9.01
C LYS A 66 0.48 -5.88 -9.11
N ASN A 67 1.66 -5.55 -9.65
CA ASN A 67 2.74 -6.50 -9.93
C ASN A 67 3.90 -6.45 -8.93
N LYS A 68 3.71 -5.83 -7.76
CA LYS A 68 4.78 -5.69 -6.76
C LYS A 68 4.65 -6.74 -5.66
N LEU A 69 5.78 -7.28 -5.21
CA LEU A 69 5.91 -8.07 -3.99
C LEU A 69 6.83 -7.37 -3.00
N PHE A 70 6.54 -7.55 -1.71
CA PHE A 70 7.28 -6.90 -0.64
C PHE A 70 7.88 -7.88 0.38
N PRO A 71 8.68 -8.87 -0.03
CA PRO A 71 9.24 -9.83 0.91
C PRO A 71 10.25 -9.15 1.86
N VAL A 72 10.42 -9.74 3.04
CA VAL A 72 11.45 -9.32 3.99
C VAL A 72 12.67 -10.23 3.80
N HIS A 73 13.82 -9.64 3.55
CA HIS A 73 15.06 -10.41 3.35
C HIS A 73 15.47 -11.10 4.67
N PRO A 74 15.64 -12.44 4.69
CA PRO A 74 15.75 -13.20 5.93
C PRO A 74 17.03 -12.89 6.73
N ALA A 75 18.12 -12.50 6.08
CA ALA A 75 19.39 -12.24 6.75
C ALA A 75 19.56 -10.77 7.20
N THR A 76 18.86 -9.84 6.56
CA THR A 76 19.07 -8.39 6.80
C THR A 76 17.84 -7.70 7.39
N GLY A 77 16.67 -8.35 7.35
CA GLY A 77 15.40 -7.75 7.76
C GLY A 77 14.90 -6.64 6.83
N ALA A 78 15.59 -6.37 5.72
CA ALA A 78 15.21 -5.31 4.80
C ALA A 78 13.93 -5.69 4.03
N ILE A 79 12.99 -4.75 3.94
CA ILE A 79 11.87 -4.87 3.00
C ILE A 79 12.43 -4.71 1.59
N GLN A 80 12.13 -5.67 0.72
CA GLN A 80 12.48 -5.62 -0.69
C GLN A 80 11.26 -5.15 -1.48
N VAL A 81 11.49 -4.47 -2.61
CA VAL A 81 10.44 -4.12 -3.57
C VAL A 81 10.78 -4.87 -4.86
N LEU A 82 10.05 -5.93 -5.14
CA LEU A 82 10.27 -6.76 -6.32
C LEU A 82 9.22 -6.44 -7.39
N ASP A 83 9.67 -6.18 -8.61
CA ASP A 83 8.81 -6.05 -9.78
C ASP A 83 8.64 -7.41 -10.46
N LEU A 84 7.41 -7.91 -10.51
CA LEU A 84 7.07 -9.12 -11.23
C LEU A 84 6.56 -8.75 -12.61
N GLU A 85 7.48 -8.35 -13.49
CA GLU A 85 7.19 -8.40 -14.92
C GLU A 85 6.97 -9.88 -15.29
N LEU A 86 5.78 -10.21 -15.79
CA LEU A 86 5.53 -11.49 -16.44
C LEU A 86 6.41 -11.54 -17.69
N VAL A 87 7.54 -12.25 -17.59
CA VAL A 87 8.37 -12.64 -18.74
C VAL A 87 7.65 -13.76 -19.51
#